data_AF-A0A936MMA7-F1
#
_entry.id   AF-A0A936MMA7-F1
#
_cell.length_a   1.000
_cell.length_b   1.000
_cell.length_c   1.000
_cell.angle_alpha   90.00
_cell.angle_beta   90.00
_cell.angle_gamma   90.00
#
_symmetry.space_group_name_H-M   'P 1'
#
loop_
_entity.id
_entity.type
_entity.pdbx_description
1 polymer ?
#
loop_
_entity_poly.entity_id
_entity_poly.type
_entity_poly.pdbx_seq_one_letter_code
_entity_poly.pdbx_strand_id
1 'polypeptide(L)'
;MGSSEWGAHVSDAPLVRAPQTIEMALVPLRLGGFSCKALLLDGEDRLTARFEARGSADWVEVSVVPLETPGPVFRRLERCAVRYRGALAVRTPERREEVSRLVMAVAMSIDTLLGLHPGKTIAEALGRRRETGKWIFGRESLRAMLSPEIVEGSVAAEGFALCDVYPSSYLQKSHEALLDLVLDFRRESDGRRLLLIVGRRDDSKPAFATTAHFSVKHLSLGAVDPPGADAVRSLVGFLLQLRDHEGLEVVFPDVMADVAPALLPEKTVVEDRPDEVLNLAIDAECEQSCAFCSIKETAPAEDGGDRALARLLADLVSNRQRGVRKVRINGYDPLGFSRIVELLRRTKDLGYTEAHVFSPCTRLADSEFCREVLDSLPEMKRFHVPLYSTHAEVHDRIVGRAGAFDLVTRALDNLLARLEPQNIWILHVVTKEGLGEVDELARFASSRGLAFHPHMPYPSFESRADRYFTSAPRMTDVAEALVKPLVRGHRLSVQGVVPCVVFERMRNERVPLRVWLDAPDQKPPLPGTEYRDERFRHRAGEAEHAAFHASSVPCPHEGKCVLASACPSEVLRSYAELYGLDELRPVSLRDLVEAS
;
A
#
# COMPACT_ATOMS: atom_id res chain seq x y z
N MET A 1 -42.95 -54.18 -7.99
CA MET A 1 -42.26 -54.55 -9.25
C MET A 1 -43.05 -53.89 -10.38
N GLY A 2 -42.44 -52.92 -11.05
CA GLY A 2 -43.11 -52.11 -12.08
C GLY A 2 -42.22 -50.93 -12.42
N SER A 3 -41.46 -51.08 -13.51
CA SER A 3 -40.68 -50.03 -14.16
C SER A 3 -41.61 -48.95 -14.69
N SER A 4 -41.44 -47.71 -14.26
CA SER A 4 -42.02 -46.55 -14.94
C SER A 4 -40.90 -45.71 -15.54
N GLU A 5 -40.66 -45.95 -16.83
CA GLU A 5 -39.96 -45.05 -17.73
C GLU A 5 -40.72 -43.72 -17.81
N TRP A 6 -40.04 -42.62 -17.53
CA TRP A 6 -40.52 -41.28 -17.87
C TRP A 6 -39.37 -40.54 -18.56
N GLY A 7 -39.35 -40.65 -19.89
CA GLY A 7 -38.54 -39.81 -20.76
C GLY A 7 -39.15 -38.41 -20.81
N ALA A 8 -38.48 -37.44 -20.21
CA ALA A 8 -38.79 -36.02 -20.41
C ALA A 8 -38.07 -35.54 -21.67
N HIS A 9 -38.83 -35.17 -22.70
CA HIS A 9 -38.33 -34.45 -23.87
C HIS A 9 -37.80 -33.09 -23.44
N VAL A 10 -36.49 -32.88 -23.53
CA VAL A 10 -35.85 -31.56 -23.44
C VAL A 10 -35.91 -30.95 -24.85
N SER A 11 -36.53 -29.79 -25.01
CA SER A 11 -36.61 -29.10 -26.29
C SER A 11 -35.25 -28.50 -26.68
N ASP A 12 -34.80 -28.77 -27.90
CA ASP A 12 -33.61 -28.16 -28.51
C ASP A 12 -33.90 -26.68 -28.85
N ALA A 13 -33.70 -25.78 -27.88
CA ALA A 13 -33.60 -24.35 -28.13
C ALA A 13 -32.11 -23.98 -28.31
N PRO A 14 -31.74 -23.16 -29.31
CA PRO A 14 -30.35 -22.84 -29.58
C PRO A 14 -29.74 -22.00 -28.44
N LEU A 15 -28.72 -22.56 -27.79
CA LEU A 15 -27.90 -21.88 -26.81
C LEU A 15 -27.14 -20.70 -27.46
N VAL A 16 -27.18 -19.56 -26.77
CA VAL A 16 -26.53 -18.30 -27.13
C VAL A 16 -25.05 -18.53 -27.45
N ARG A 17 -24.60 -18.13 -28.64
CA ARG A 17 -23.18 -18.16 -29.04
C ARG A 17 -22.38 -17.15 -28.22
N ALA A 18 -21.38 -17.63 -27.48
CA ALA A 18 -20.36 -16.79 -26.86
C ALA A 18 -19.36 -16.25 -27.92
N PRO A 19 -18.81 -15.04 -27.73
CA PRO A 19 -17.92 -14.39 -28.70
C PRO A 19 -16.51 -15.01 -28.73
N GLN A 20 -15.87 -14.87 -29.90
CA GLN A 20 -14.59 -15.45 -30.28
C GLN A 20 -13.40 -14.62 -29.77
N THR A 21 -12.74 -15.12 -28.73
CA THR A 21 -11.27 -15.21 -28.60
C THR A 21 -11.01 -16.55 -27.88
N ILE A 22 -9.87 -17.21 -28.09
CA ILE A 22 -9.56 -18.52 -27.48
C ILE A 22 -9.25 -18.32 -25.98
N GLU A 23 -10.23 -17.83 -25.23
CA GLU A 23 -10.30 -17.92 -23.78
C GLU A 23 -10.74 -19.34 -23.49
N MET A 24 -10.07 -20.02 -22.56
CA MET A 24 -10.60 -21.27 -22.00
C MET A 24 -12.07 -21.04 -21.65
N ALA A 25 -12.97 -21.77 -22.30
CA ALA A 25 -14.39 -21.77 -21.94
C ALA A 25 -14.52 -22.45 -20.58
N LEU A 26 -14.19 -21.69 -19.53
CA LEU A 26 -14.23 -22.16 -18.16
C LEU A 26 -15.66 -22.56 -17.81
N VAL A 27 -15.75 -23.49 -16.86
CA VAL A 27 -17.01 -23.81 -16.19
C VAL A 27 -17.70 -22.51 -15.77
N PRO A 28 -19.00 -22.32 -16.10
CA PRO A 28 -19.68 -21.07 -15.77
C PRO A 28 -19.60 -20.82 -14.26
N LEU A 29 -19.01 -19.69 -13.86
CA LEU A 29 -18.94 -19.31 -12.43
C LEU A 29 -20.30 -18.85 -11.89
N ARG A 30 -21.22 -18.49 -12.79
CA ARG A 30 -22.62 -18.17 -12.48
C ARG A 30 -23.52 -18.64 -13.62
N LEU A 31 -24.65 -19.25 -13.28
CA LEU A 31 -25.71 -19.54 -14.25
C LEU A 31 -27.08 -19.45 -13.55
N GLY A 32 -27.95 -18.59 -14.08
CA GLY A 32 -29.22 -18.30 -13.42
C GLY A 32 -29.01 -17.74 -12.01
N GLY A 33 -29.76 -18.25 -11.03
CA GLY A 33 -29.64 -17.89 -9.62
C GLY A 33 -28.50 -18.60 -8.88
N PHE A 34 -27.73 -19.47 -9.54
CA PHE A 34 -26.66 -20.26 -8.94
C PHE A 34 -25.28 -19.63 -9.15
N SER A 35 -24.46 -19.63 -8.09
CA SER A 35 -23.07 -19.19 -8.09
C SER A 35 -22.15 -20.35 -7.74
N CYS A 36 -21.03 -20.48 -8.45
CA CYS A 36 -20.01 -21.48 -8.17
C CYS A 36 -19.33 -21.13 -6.84
N LYS A 37 -19.29 -22.11 -5.93
CA LYS A 37 -18.68 -22.01 -4.60
C LYS A 37 -17.41 -22.84 -4.45
N ALA A 38 -17.26 -23.86 -5.29
CA ALA A 38 -16.06 -24.66 -5.37
C ALA A 38 -15.95 -25.28 -6.76
N LEU A 39 -14.73 -25.32 -7.28
CA LEU A 39 -14.38 -26.01 -8.51
C LEU A 39 -13.14 -26.83 -8.23
N LEU A 40 -13.25 -28.15 -8.36
CA LEU A 40 -12.28 -29.12 -7.87
C LEU A 40 -11.93 -30.11 -8.98
N LEU A 41 -10.64 -30.34 -9.17
CA LEU A 41 -10.13 -31.36 -10.07
C LEU A 41 -9.64 -32.57 -9.25
N ASP A 42 -10.34 -33.69 -9.38
CA ASP A 42 -10.06 -34.96 -8.71
C ASP A 42 -9.26 -35.86 -9.67
N GLY A 43 -7.93 -35.83 -9.54
CA GLY A 43 -7.02 -36.52 -10.45
C GLY A 43 -6.93 -35.87 -11.83
N GLU A 44 -6.91 -36.70 -12.88
CA GLU A 44 -6.81 -36.26 -14.29
C GLU A 44 -8.16 -36.18 -14.99
N ASP A 45 -9.14 -36.94 -14.50
CA ASP A 45 -10.31 -37.33 -15.29
C ASP A 45 -11.63 -36.92 -14.67
N ARG A 46 -11.62 -36.23 -13.52
CA ARG A 46 -12.86 -35.84 -12.86
C ARG A 46 -12.85 -34.38 -12.44
N LEU A 47 -13.79 -33.61 -12.97
CA LEU A 47 -14.06 -32.25 -12.55
C LEU A 47 -15.33 -32.21 -11.72
N THR A 48 -15.30 -31.55 -10.57
CA THR A 48 -16.46 -31.33 -9.70
C THR A 48 -16.68 -29.84 -9.48
N ALA A 49 -17.87 -29.35 -9.77
CA ALA A 49 -18.28 -27.97 -9.60
C ALA A 49 -19.48 -27.88 -8.66
N ARG A 50 -19.32 -27.22 -7.51
CA ARG A 50 -20.39 -26.97 -6.54
C ARG A 50 -20.97 -25.58 -6.73
N PHE A 51 -22.28 -25.52 -6.77
CA PHE A 51 -23.07 -24.31 -6.96
C PHE A 51 -24.06 -24.14 -5.82
N GLU A 52 -24.26 -22.91 -5.40
CA GLU A 52 -25.27 -22.53 -4.40
C GLU A 52 -26.09 -21.38 -4.92
N ALA A 53 -27.39 -21.44 -4.67
CA ALA A 53 -28.28 -20.40 -5.11
C ALA A 53 -28.33 -19.22 -4.15
N ARG A 54 -28.42 -18.02 -4.72
CA ARG A 54 -28.43 -16.79 -3.94
C ARG A 54 -29.67 -16.72 -3.05
N GLY A 55 -29.45 -16.58 -1.74
CA GLY A 55 -30.53 -16.38 -0.77
C GLY A 55 -31.37 -17.61 -0.48
N SER A 56 -30.93 -18.81 -0.88
CA SER A 56 -31.58 -20.06 -0.50
C SER A 56 -30.57 -21.11 -0.02
N ALA A 57 -31.08 -22.17 0.63
CA ALA A 57 -30.27 -23.33 1.02
C ALA A 57 -30.03 -24.31 -0.14
N ASP A 58 -30.42 -23.93 -1.36
CA ASP A 58 -30.30 -24.80 -2.53
C ASP A 58 -28.85 -24.90 -2.97
N TRP A 59 -28.41 -26.14 -3.20
CA TRP A 59 -27.09 -26.40 -3.74
C TRP A 59 -27.10 -27.57 -4.72
N VAL A 60 -26.21 -27.49 -5.70
CA VAL A 60 -26.00 -28.50 -6.74
C VAL A 60 -24.52 -28.72 -6.93
N GLU A 61 -24.09 -29.97 -6.91
CA GLU A 61 -22.73 -30.38 -7.25
C GLU A 61 -22.78 -31.19 -8.54
N VAL A 62 -22.04 -30.73 -9.54
CA VAL A 62 -21.94 -31.35 -10.88
C VAL A 62 -20.57 -32.01 -10.99
N SER A 63 -20.52 -33.31 -11.26
CA SER A 63 -19.28 -34.02 -11.57
C SER A 63 -19.25 -34.45 -13.02
N VAL A 64 -18.25 -34.00 -13.77
CA VAL A 64 -17.97 -34.48 -15.13
C VAL A 64 -16.84 -35.52 -15.06
N VAL A 65 -17.04 -36.66 -15.70
CA VAL A 65 -16.17 -37.85 -15.67
C VAL A 65 -16.01 -38.42 -17.09
N PRO A 66 -15.08 -39.35 -17.36
CA PRO A 66 -14.92 -39.95 -18.69
C PRO A 66 -16.19 -40.68 -19.13
N LEU A 67 -16.41 -40.75 -20.44
CA LEU A 67 -17.60 -41.37 -21.05
C LEU A 67 -17.85 -42.80 -20.54
N GLU A 68 -16.78 -43.58 -20.42
CA GLU A 68 -16.78 -45.01 -20.04
C GLU A 68 -16.84 -45.25 -18.52
N THR A 69 -17.03 -44.20 -17.72
CA THR A 69 -17.09 -44.36 -16.25
C THR A 69 -18.27 -45.26 -15.87
N PRO A 70 -18.03 -46.38 -15.16
CA PRO A 70 -19.08 -47.30 -14.77
C PRO A 70 -20.01 -46.68 -13.72
N GLY A 71 -21.27 -47.14 -13.71
CA GLY A 71 -22.29 -46.74 -12.75
C GLY A 71 -23.29 -45.70 -13.29
N PRO A 72 -24.22 -45.25 -12.43
CA PRO A 72 -25.26 -44.32 -12.81
C PRO A 72 -24.66 -42.93 -13.14
N VAL A 73 -25.17 -42.34 -14.22
CA VAL A 73 -24.85 -40.97 -14.66
C VAL A 73 -26.16 -40.30 -15.04
N PHE A 74 -26.22 -38.98 -14.91
CA PHE A 74 -27.38 -38.20 -15.35
C PHE A 74 -27.51 -38.20 -16.86
N ARG A 75 -26.40 -37.96 -17.56
CA ARG A 75 -26.34 -37.98 -19.02
C ARG A 75 -24.95 -38.36 -19.50
N ARG A 76 -24.89 -39.08 -20.62
CA ARG A 76 -23.67 -39.26 -21.41
C ARG A 76 -23.73 -38.29 -22.59
N LEU A 77 -22.68 -37.52 -22.78
CA LEU A 77 -22.47 -36.68 -23.95
C LEU A 77 -21.58 -37.44 -24.95
N GLU A 78 -20.98 -36.75 -25.91
CA GLU A 78 -20.17 -37.37 -26.96
C GLU A 78 -18.83 -37.90 -26.41
N ARG A 79 -18.24 -37.19 -25.44
CA ARG A 79 -16.86 -37.42 -24.96
C ARG A 79 -16.77 -37.57 -23.44
N CYS A 80 -17.80 -37.17 -22.70
CA CYS A 80 -17.83 -37.29 -21.24
C CYS A 80 -19.20 -37.75 -20.72
N ALA A 81 -19.25 -38.06 -19.43
CA ALA A 81 -20.49 -38.30 -18.72
C ALA A 81 -20.62 -37.34 -17.54
N VAL A 82 -21.84 -36.95 -17.21
CA VAL A 82 -22.13 -36.05 -16.10
C VAL A 82 -22.96 -36.74 -15.03
N ARG A 83 -22.56 -36.52 -13.77
CA ARG A 83 -23.32 -36.84 -12.56
C ARG A 83 -23.66 -35.53 -11.87
N TYR A 84 -24.74 -35.52 -11.10
CA TYR A 84 -24.96 -34.43 -10.16
C TYR A 84 -25.65 -34.94 -8.90
N ARG A 85 -25.47 -34.21 -7.82
CA ARG A 85 -26.22 -34.35 -6.57
C ARG A 85 -26.55 -32.96 -6.05
N GLY A 86 -27.57 -32.85 -5.22
CA GLY A 86 -27.96 -31.55 -4.68
C GLY A 86 -29.15 -31.63 -3.74
N ALA A 87 -29.40 -30.52 -3.05
CA ALA A 87 -30.59 -30.32 -2.24
C ALA A 87 -31.32 -29.08 -2.73
N LEU A 88 -32.63 -29.19 -2.91
CA LEU A 88 -33.52 -28.08 -3.26
C LEU A 88 -34.58 -27.96 -2.16
N ALA A 89 -34.65 -26.79 -1.53
CA ALA A 89 -35.63 -26.41 -0.52
C ALA A 89 -37.06 -26.47 -1.09
N VAL A 90 -37.25 -26.01 -2.34
CA VAL A 90 -38.53 -26.11 -3.05
C VAL A 90 -38.31 -26.78 -4.41
N ARG A 91 -38.99 -27.90 -4.64
CA ARG A 91 -38.85 -28.73 -5.85
C ARG A 91 -39.88 -28.36 -6.92
N THR A 92 -39.90 -27.10 -7.37
CA THR A 92 -40.77 -26.68 -8.48
C THR A 92 -40.24 -27.18 -9.84
N PRO A 93 -41.10 -27.32 -10.87
CA PRO A 93 -40.66 -27.65 -12.23
C PRO A 93 -39.61 -26.68 -12.78
N GLU A 94 -39.80 -25.38 -12.57
CA GLU A 94 -38.91 -24.31 -13.06
C GLU A 94 -37.52 -24.43 -12.40
N ARG A 95 -37.49 -24.75 -11.11
CA ARG A 95 -36.23 -24.95 -10.38
C ARG A 95 -35.50 -26.20 -10.85
N ARG A 96 -36.20 -27.28 -11.16
CA ARG A 96 -35.61 -28.49 -11.76
C ARG A 96 -35.03 -28.21 -13.14
N GLU A 97 -35.74 -27.42 -13.95
CA GLU A 97 -35.27 -27.00 -15.27
C GLU A 97 -34.02 -26.12 -15.18
N GLU A 98 -33.97 -25.19 -14.24
CA GLU A 98 -32.78 -24.38 -13.97
C GLU A 98 -31.58 -25.24 -13.56
N VAL A 99 -31.77 -26.22 -12.66
CA VAL A 99 -30.72 -27.18 -12.28
C VAL A 99 -30.28 -28.02 -13.48
N SER A 100 -31.22 -28.50 -14.31
CA SER A 100 -30.91 -29.26 -15.52
C SER A 100 -30.05 -28.43 -16.49
N ARG A 101 -30.41 -27.17 -16.71
CA ARG A 101 -29.62 -26.23 -17.54
C ARG A 101 -28.22 -26.01 -16.98
N LEU A 102 -28.08 -25.86 -15.66
CA LEU A 102 -26.78 -25.75 -14.98
C LEU A 102 -25.92 -27.00 -15.18
N VAL A 103 -26.46 -28.18 -14.88
CA VAL A 103 -25.76 -29.46 -15.04
C VAL A 103 -25.31 -29.65 -16.50
N MET A 104 -26.19 -29.36 -17.45
CA MET A 104 -25.89 -29.48 -18.87
C MET A 104 -24.88 -28.45 -19.36
N ALA A 105 -24.94 -27.19 -18.89
CA ALA A 105 -23.99 -26.15 -19.28
C ALA A 105 -22.55 -26.51 -18.87
N VAL A 106 -22.36 -26.99 -17.64
CA VAL A 106 -21.06 -27.48 -17.16
C VAL A 106 -20.59 -28.66 -18.01
N ALA A 107 -21.45 -29.65 -18.21
CA ALA A 107 -21.10 -30.86 -18.95
C ALA A 107 -20.74 -30.58 -20.42
N MET A 108 -21.54 -29.75 -21.11
CA MET A 108 -21.30 -29.37 -22.51
C MET A 108 -20.03 -28.54 -22.68
N SER A 109 -19.68 -27.70 -21.70
CA SER A 109 -18.43 -26.92 -21.74
C SER A 109 -17.22 -27.87 -21.75
N ILE A 110 -17.22 -28.88 -20.87
CA ILE A 110 -16.15 -29.88 -20.82
C ILE A 110 -16.16 -30.80 -22.04
N ASP A 111 -17.33 -31.25 -22.50
CA ASP A 111 -17.46 -32.06 -23.71
C ASP A 111 -16.90 -31.35 -24.95
N THR A 112 -17.18 -30.04 -25.07
CA THR A 112 -16.66 -29.18 -26.14
C THR A 112 -15.14 -29.06 -26.05
N LEU A 113 -14.58 -28.82 -24.86
CA LEU A 113 -13.13 -28.74 -24.66
C LEU A 113 -12.43 -30.07 -25.00
N LEU A 114 -12.99 -31.20 -24.58
CA LEU A 114 -12.49 -32.52 -24.98
C LEU A 114 -12.57 -32.74 -26.50
N GLY A 115 -13.55 -32.13 -27.17
CA GLY A 115 -13.65 -32.15 -28.63
C GLY A 115 -12.59 -31.32 -29.34
N LEU A 116 -12.21 -30.18 -28.77
CA LEU A 116 -11.09 -29.37 -29.24
C LEU A 116 -9.74 -30.04 -28.99
N HIS A 117 -9.67 -30.94 -28.01
CA HIS A 117 -8.45 -31.64 -27.61
C HIS A 117 -8.61 -33.18 -27.59
N PRO A 118 -8.74 -33.85 -28.74
CA PRO A 118 -8.95 -35.30 -28.80
C PRO A 118 -7.84 -36.08 -28.10
N GLY A 119 -8.23 -37.08 -27.31
CA GLY A 119 -7.31 -37.97 -26.60
C GLY A 119 -6.68 -37.39 -25.34
N LYS A 120 -7.02 -36.14 -24.96
CA LYS A 120 -6.61 -35.52 -23.72
C LYS A 120 -7.50 -35.91 -22.54
N THR A 121 -6.94 -35.96 -21.34
CA THR A 121 -7.72 -36.07 -20.10
C THR A 121 -8.54 -34.80 -19.88
N ILE A 122 -9.48 -34.83 -18.92
CA ILE A 122 -10.25 -33.62 -18.56
C ILE A 122 -9.31 -32.51 -18.07
N ALA A 123 -8.32 -32.86 -17.25
CA ALA A 123 -7.32 -31.92 -16.76
C ALA A 123 -6.50 -31.31 -17.91
N GLU A 124 -6.01 -32.12 -18.84
CA GLU A 124 -5.22 -31.64 -19.98
C GLU A 124 -6.05 -30.76 -20.92
N ALA A 125 -7.31 -31.13 -21.19
CA ALA A 125 -8.22 -30.32 -22.00
C ALA A 125 -8.59 -28.98 -21.34
N LEU A 126 -8.55 -28.93 -20.01
CA LEU A 126 -8.67 -27.70 -19.23
C LEU A 126 -7.37 -26.90 -19.16
N GLY A 127 -6.26 -27.37 -19.74
CA GLY A 127 -5.00 -26.64 -19.79
C GLY A 127 -3.91 -27.13 -18.84
N ARG A 128 -4.09 -28.25 -18.12
CA ARG A 128 -2.99 -28.88 -17.35
C ARG A 128 -1.87 -29.26 -18.32
N ARG A 129 -0.68 -28.76 -18.06
CA ARG A 129 0.54 -29.15 -18.77
C ARG A 129 1.25 -30.24 -17.97
N ARG A 130 1.85 -31.22 -18.65
CA ARG A 130 2.64 -32.30 -18.02
C ARG A 130 4.13 -31.98 -18.01
N GLU A 131 4.47 -30.71 -17.97
CA GLU A 131 5.86 -30.28 -17.94
C GLU A 131 6.48 -30.76 -16.62
N THR A 132 7.64 -31.39 -16.71
CA THR A 132 8.46 -31.70 -15.53
C THR A 132 9.51 -30.62 -15.44
N GLY A 133 9.64 -30.00 -14.27
CA GLY A 133 10.49 -28.84 -14.15
C GLY A 133 10.59 -28.35 -12.72
N LYS A 134 11.70 -27.68 -12.46
CA LYS A 134 11.93 -26.97 -11.20
C LYS A 134 11.29 -25.60 -11.29
N TRP A 135 10.42 -25.29 -10.34
CA TRP A 135 9.69 -24.04 -10.28
C TRP A 135 9.95 -23.37 -8.93
N ILE A 136 10.35 -22.10 -8.93
CA ILE A 136 10.69 -21.36 -7.72
C ILE A 136 9.45 -20.57 -7.29
N PHE A 137 8.93 -20.82 -6.09
CA PHE A 137 7.79 -20.09 -5.55
C PHE A 137 8.17 -18.64 -5.25
N GLY A 138 7.47 -17.70 -5.89
CA GLY A 138 7.73 -16.27 -5.81
C GLY A 138 6.64 -15.49 -6.55
N ARG A 139 6.69 -14.16 -6.47
CA ARG A 139 5.68 -13.26 -7.06
C ARG A 139 5.41 -13.57 -8.54
N GLU A 140 6.46 -13.53 -9.36
CA GLU A 140 6.33 -13.65 -10.82
C GLU A 140 5.89 -15.04 -11.26
N SER A 141 6.38 -16.07 -10.57
CA SER A 141 6.02 -17.44 -10.88
C SER A 141 4.55 -17.72 -10.52
N LEU A 142 4.07 -17.20 -9.39
CA LEU A 142 2.65 -17.29 -9.02
C LEU A 142 1.75 -16.53 -10.01
N ARG A 143 2.16 -15.33 -10.47
CA ARG A 143 1.44 -14.59 -11.53
C ARG A 143 1.39 -15.41 -12.83
N ALA A 144 2.50 -16.01 -13.23
CA ALA A 144 2.55 -16.88 -14.42
C ALA A 144 1.63 -18.10 -14.26
N MET A 145 1.49 -18.65 -13.04
CA MET A 145 0.57 -19.75 -12.75
C MET A 145 -0.91 -19.33 -12.74
N LEU A 146 -1.22 -18.05 -12.64
CA LEU A 146 -2.60 -17.55 -12.72
C LEU A 146 -2.98 -17.06 -14.12
N SER A 147 -1.99 -16.73 -14.95
CA SER A 147 -2.15 -16.27 -16.33
C SER A 147 -2.45 -17.41 -17.32
N PRO A 148 -3.29 -17.19 -18.37
CA PRO A 148 -3.88 -15.91 -18.77
C PRO A 148 -5.23 -15.57 -18.14
N GLU A 149 -5.81 -16.44 -17.31
CA GLU A 149 -7.19 -16.25 -16.81
C GLU A 149 -7.28 -15.16 -15.75
N ILE A 150 -6.19 -14.93 -15.00
CA ILE A 150 -6.08 -13.81 -14.07
C ILE A 150 -4.78 -13.07 -14.40
N VAL A 151 -4.93 -11.88 -14.97
CA VAL A 151 -3.85 -10.96 -15.28
C VAL A 151 -3.98 -9.73 -14.39
N GLU A 152 -2.86 -9.27 -13.83
CA GLU A 152 -2.83 -8.07 -13.00
C GLU A 152 -3.39 -6.85 -13.76
N GLY A 153 -4.27 -6.09 -13.11
CA GLY A 153 -4.98 -4.95 -13.69
C GLY A 153 -6.18 -5.31 -14.58
N SER A 154 -6.44 -6.59 -14.83
CA SER A 154 -7.60 -7.05 -15.63
C SER A 154 -8.68 -7.67 -14.74
N VAL A 155 -9.95 -7.46 -15.12
CA VAL A 155 -11.09 -8.07 -14.41
C VAL A 155 -11.08 -9.58 -14.61
N ALA A 156 -11.00 -10.32 -13.50
CA ALA A 156 -11.00 -11.78 -13.48
C ALA A 156 -12.43 -12.34 -13.34
N ALA A 157 -13.11 -12.06 -12.22
CA ALA A 157 -14.44 -12.61 -11.94
C ALA A 157 -15.27 -11.67 -11.05
N GLU A 158 -16.57 -11.54 -11.33
CA GLU A 158 -17.52 -10.76 -10.50
C GLU A 158 -17.13 -9.29 -10.26
N GLY A 159 -16.40 -8.72 -11.22
CA GLY A 159 -15.88 -7.35 -11.15
C GLY A 159 -14.61 -7.19 -10.31
N PHE A 160 -14.00 -8.28 -9.84
CA PHE A 160 -12.70 -8.24 -9.18
C PHE A 160 -11.56 -8.28 -10.19
N ALA A 161 -10.60 -7.37 -10.04
CA ALA A 161 -9.32 -7.40 -10.72
C ALA A 161 -8.20 -7.74 -9.72
N LEU A 162 -7.21 -8.53 -10.16
CA LEU A 162 -5.99 -8.75 -9.38
C LEU A 162 -5.17 -7.46 -9.45
N CYS A 163 -4.95 -6.82 -8.31
CA CYS A 163 -4.20 -5.56 -8.24
C CYS A 163 -2.72 -5.78 -7.99
N ASP A 164 -2.37 -6.75 -7.15
CA ASP A 164 -0.97 -7.00 -6.79
C ASP A 164 -0.76 -8.42 -6.24
N VAL A 165 0.50 -8.85 -6.22
CA VAL A 165 0.97 -10.07 -5.57
C VAL A 165 2.20 -9.75 -4.72
N TYR A 166 2.11 -9.95 -3.40
CA TYR A 166 3.17 -9.55 -2.48
C TYR A 166 3.28 -10.49 -1.26
N PRO A 167 4.41 -10.52 -0.53
CA PRO A 167 4.56 -11.39 0.64
C PRO A 167 3.54 -11.12 1.77
N SER A 168 3.01 -12.17 2.40
CA SER A 168 2.05 -12.07 3.51
C SER A 168 2.60 -11.37 4.75
N SER A 169 3.93 -11.35 4.88
CA SER A 169 4.65 -10.54 5.88
C SER A 169 4.32 -9.04 5.81
N TYR A 170 3.67 -8.58 4.74
CA TYR A 170 3.23 -7.20 4.57
C TYR A 170 1.88 -6.92 5.24
N LEU A 171 1.05 -7.95 5.47
CA LEU A 171 -0.28 -7.83 6.09
C LEU A 171 -0.29 -8.22 7.55
N GLN A 172 0.42 -9.28 7.90
CA GLN A 172 0.47 -9.80 9.24
C GLN A 172 1.93 -9.98 9.63
N LYS A 173 2.26 -9.61 10.87
CA LYS A 173 3.52 -9.93 11.54
C LYS A 173 3.59 -11.45 11.78
N SER A 174 3.61 -12.23 10.70
CA SER A 174 3.84 -13.67 10.74
C SER A 174 5.29 -13.88 11.14
N HIS A 175 5.49 -14.53 12.30
CA HIS A 175 6.79 -14.96 12.79
C HIS A 175 7.27 -16.26 12.11
N GLU A 176 6.48 -16.84 11.20
CA GLU A 176 6.86 -18.06 10.50
C GLU A 176 7.83 -17.71 9.36
N ALA A 177 8.98 -18.38 9.32
CA ALA A 177 10.05 -18.20 8.34
C ALA A 177 9.69 -18.68 6.90
N LEU A 178 8.41 -18.94 6.63
CA LEU A 178 7.95 -19.48 5.35
C LEU A 178 7.39 -18.34 4.49
N LEU A 179 7.84 -18.29 3.24
CA LEU A 179 7.31 -17.37 2.24
C LEU A 179 5.87 -17.77 1.88
N ASP A 180 4.92 -16.94 2.30
CA ASP A 180 3.53 -16.94 1.87
C ASP A 180 3.30 -15.69 1.00
N LEU A 181 2.56 -15.81 -0.09
CA LEU A 181 2.22 -14.70 -0.99
C LEU A 181 0.73 -14.37 -0.90
N VAL A 182 0.40 -13.10 -0.94
CA VAL A 182 -0.94 -12.53 -0.95
C VAL A 182 -1.30 -12.18 -2.39
N LEU A 183 -2.45 -12.64 -2.85
CA LEU A 183 -3.14 -12.15 -4.04
C LEU A 183 -4.17 -11.10 -3.59
N ASP A 184 -3.97 -9.86 -3.98
CA ASP A 184 -4.85 -8.74 -3.62
C ASP A 184 -5.81 -8.40 -4.75
N PHE A 185 -7.08 -8.70 -4.54
CA PHE A 185 -8.15 -8.41 -5.49
C PHE A 185 -8.96 -7.20 -5.04
N ARG A 186 -9.25 -6.28 -5.97
CA ARG A 186 -10.18 -5.17 -5.75
C ARG A 186 -11.36 -5.26 -6.70
N ARG A 187 -12.55 -4.99 -6.17
CA ARG A 187 -13.78 -4.95 -6.95
C ARG A 187 -13.98 -3.57 -7.57
N GLU A 188 -14.11 -3.47 -8.89
CA GLU A 188 -14.21 -2.20 -9.60
C GLU A 188 -15.44 -1.36 -9.19
N SER A 189 -16.56 -2.03 -8.87
CA SER A 189 -17.82 -1.33 -8.59
C SER A 189 -17.84 -0.58 -7.26
N ASP A 190 -17.10 -1.04 -6.25
CA ASP A 190 -17.21 -0.54 -4.87
C ASP A 190 -15.88 -0.48 -4.11
N GLY A 191 -14.76 -0.82 -4.75
CA GLY A 191 -13.42 -0.78 -4.16
C GLY A 191 -13.16 -1.83 -3.08
N ARG A 192 -14.11 -2.74 -2.80
CA ARG A 192 -13.93 -3.74 -1.75
C ARG A 192 -12.80 -4.71 -2.10
N ARG A 193 -12.02 -5.06 -1.07
CA ARG A 193 -10.84 -5.92 -1.18
C ARG A 193 -11.16 -7.37 -0.84
N LEU A 194 -10.48 -8.28 -1.52
CA LEU A 194 -10.43 -9.70 -1.22
C LEU A 194 -8.95 -10.13 -1.23
N LEU A 195 -8.50 -10.69 -0.11
CA LEU A 195 -7.11 -11.10 0.07
C LEU A 195 -7.02 -12.63 0.20
N LEU A 196 -6.30 -13.25 -0.72
CA LEU A 196 -6.04 -14.69 -0.72
C LEU A 196 -4.57 -14.94 -0.45
N ILE A 197 -4.25 -15.86 0.45
CA ILE A 197 -2.88 -16.21 0.81
C ILE A 197 -2.57 -17.57 0.20
N VAL A 198 -1.52 -17.63 -0.62
CA VAL A 198 -0.95 -18.85 -1.19
C VAL A 198 0.36 -19.13 -0.45
N GLY A 199 0.46 -20.30 0.17
CA GLY A 199 1.64 -20.70 0.92
C GLY A 199 2.01 -22.14 0.66
N ARG A 200 3.13 -22.59 1.22
CA ARG A 200 3.49 -24.02 1.19
C ARG A 200 2.36 -24.86 1.78
N ARG A 201 2.09 -26.01 1.14
CA ARG A 201 1.07 -26.94 1.60
C ARG A 201 1.34 -27.35 3.03
N ASP A 202 0.31 -27.18 3.84
CA ASP A 202 0.25 -27.54 5.24
C ASP A 202 -1.15 -28.10 5.53
N ASP A 203 -1.25 -29.43 5.52
CA ASP A 203 -2.51 -30.14 5.74
C ASP A 203 -2.97 -30.08 7.21
N SER A 204 -2.15 -29.53 8.12
CA SER A 204 -2.55 -29.31 9.52
C SER A 204 -3.36 -28.03 9.72
N LYS A 205 -3.30 -27.09 8.77
CA LYS A 205 -3.99 -25.79 8.83
C LYS A 205 -5.19 -25.78 7.88
N PRO A 206 -6.30 -25.10 8.25
CA PRO A 206 -7.44 -24.99 7.35
C PRO A 206 -7.08 -24.16 6.12
N ALA A 207 -7.44 -24.68 4.95
CA ALA A 207 -7.33 -24.02 3.66
C ALA A 207 -8.64 -24.25 2.89
N PHE A 208 -9.08 -23.27 2.10
CA PHE A 208 -10.29 -23.45 1.28
C PHE A 208 -9.98 -24.24 0.00
N ALA A 209 -8.72 -24.24 -0.43
CA ALA A 209 -8.20 -25.08 -1.50
C ALA A 209 -6.78 -25.55 -1.15
N THR A 210 -6.48 -26.78 -1.52
CA THR A 210 -5.14 -27.34 -1.48
C THR A 210 -4.80 -27.92 -2.86
N THR A 211 -3.51 -27.91 -3.18
CA THR A 211 -2.95 -28.44 -4.44
C THR A 211 -1.85 -29.44 -4.12
N ALA A 212 -1.01 -29.83 -5.08
CA ALA A 212 0.13 -30.69 -4.81
C ALA A 212 1.10 -30.05 -3.79
N HIS A 213 1.39 -28.76 -3.96
CA HIS A 213 2.42 -28.03 -3.20
C HIS A 213 1.91 -26.82 -2.42
N PHE A 214 0.68 -26.35 -2.63
CA PHE A 214 0.15 -25.14 -1.98
C PHE A 214 -1.06 -25.37 -1.07
N SER A 215 -1.14 -24.55 -0.02
CA SER A 215 -2.36 -24.30 0.75
C SER A 215 -2.84 -22.88 0.44
N VAL A 216 -4.12 -22.74 0.06
CA VAL A 216 -4.73 -21.45 -0.26
C VAL A 216 -5.73 -21.07 0.83
N LYS A 217 -5.50 -19.93 1.45
CA LYS A 217 -6.25 -19.39 2.57
C LYS A 217 -6.90 -18.07 2.18
N HIS A 218 -7.94 -17.69 2.90
CA HIS A 218 -8.58 -16.38 2.77
C HIS A 218 -8.34 -15.61 4.06
N LEU A 219 -7.93 -14.34 3.94
CA LEU A 219 -7.77 -13.47 5.09
C LEU A 219 -9.04 -12.64 5.31
N SER A 220 -9.81 -13.00 6.35
CA SER A 220 -10.97 -12.20 6.76
C SER A 220 -10.52 -11.01 7.58
N LEU A 221 -10.81 -9.79 7.11
CA LEU A 221 -10.54 -8.53 7.83
C LEU A 221 -11.70 -8.13 8.76
N GLY A 222 -12.45 -9.10 9.30
CA GLY A 222 -13.59 -8.86 10.19
C GLY A 222 -14.86 -8.34 9.50
N ALA A 223 -14.84 -8.15 8.18
CA ALA A 223 -16.00 -7.81 7.36
C ALA A 223 -16.62 -9.05 6.71
N VAL A 224 -17.92 -8.98 6.41
CA VAL A 224 -18.60 -9.99 5.57
C VAL A 224 -17.98 -9.97 4.17
N ASP A 225 -17.71 -11.17 3.64
CA ASP A 225 -17.12 -11.33 2.31
C ASP A 225 -17.89 -10.50 1.26
N PRO A 226 -17.18 -9.75 0.41
CA PRO A 226 -17.85 -8.95 -0.62
C PRO A 226 -18.58 -9.88 -1.61
N PRO A 227 -19.73 -9.44 -2.17
CA PRO A 227 -20.46 -10.23 -3.17
C PRO A 227 -19.54 -10.64 -4.33
N GLY A 228 -19.48 -11.93 -4.62
CA GLY A 228 -18.64 -12.49 -5.68
C GLY A 228 -17.29 -13.06 -5.22
N ALA A 229 -16.91 -12.86 -3.95
CA ALA A 229 -15.64 -13.39 -3.42
C ALA A 229 -15.48 -14.91 -3.60
N ASP A 230 -16.57 -15.67 -3.49
CA ASP A 230 -16.57 -17.13 -3.69
C ASP A 230 -16.18 -17.54 -5.11
N ALA A 231 -16.57 -16.74 -6.12
CA ALA A 231 -16.24 -17.01 -7.51
C ALA A 231 -14.74 -16.81 -7.74
N VAL A 232 -14.17 -15.74 -7.20
CA VAL A 232 -12.72 -15.47 -7.25
C VAL A 232 -11.94 -16.56 -6.51
N ARG A 233 -12.36 -16.94 -5.30
CA ARG A 233 -11.76 -18.04 -4.54
C ARG A 233 -11.78 -19.35 -5.31
N SER A 234 -12.95 -19.70 -5.87
CA SER A 234 -13.12 -20.93 -6.66
C SER A 234 -12.22 -20.92 -7.89
N LEU A 235 -12.15 -19.79 -8.60
CA LEU A 235 -11.30 -19.64 -9.78
C LEU A 235 -9.82 -19.77 -9.44
N VAL A 236 -9.33 -19.05 -8.44
CA VAL A 236 -7.92 -19.12 -8.01
C VAL A 236 -7.57 -20.53 -7.55
N GLY A 237 -8.39 -21.13 -6.69
CA GLY A 237 -8.17 -22.51 -6.22
C GLY A 237 -8.11 -23.51 -7.38
N PHE A 238 -9.02 -23.38 -8.34
CA PHE A 238 -9.06 -24.25 -9.53
C PHE A 238 -7.83 -24.08 -10.43
N LEU A 239 -7.45 -22.84 -10.76
CA LEU A 239 -6.28 -22.59 -11.62
C LEU A 239 -5.00 -23.14 -11.00
N LEU A 240 -4.83 -22.96 -9.68
CA LEU A 240 -3.71 -23.53 -8.96
C LEU A 240 -3.78 -25.06 -8.95
N GLN A 241 -4.93 -25.68 -8.70
CA GLN A 241 -5.06 -27.16 -8.79
C GLN A 241 -4.76 -27.70 -10.19
N LEU A 242 -5.15 -26.97 -11.22
CA LEU A 242 -4.93 -27.36 -12.61
C LEU A 242 -3.43 -27.37 -12.94
N ARG A 243 -2.70 -26.34 -12.49
CA ARG A 243 -1.30 -26.07 -12.88
C ARG A 243 -0.28 -26.59 -11.89
N ASP A 244 -0.64 -26.76 -10.63
CA ASP A 244 0.22 -27.33 -9.59
C ASP A 244 -0.07 -28.82 -9.40
N HIS A 245 0.83 -29.65 -9.90
CA HIS A 245 0.70 -31.12 -9.91
C HIS A 245 2.01 -31.78 -9.44
N GLU A 246 1.93 -33.08 -9.09
CA GLU A 246 3.05 -33.85 -8.52
C GLU A 246 4.29 -33.96 -9.42
N GLY A 247 4.16 -33.61 -10.71
CA GLY A 247 5.27 -33.63 -11.66
C GLY A 247 6.16 -32.38 -11.60
N LEU A 248 5.75 -31.34 -10.87
CA LEU A 248 6.53 -30.13 -10.65
C LEU A 248 7.37 -30.26 -9.39
N GLU A 249 8.64 -29.85 -9.46
CA GLU A 249 9.46 -29.65 -8.27
C GLU A 249 9.33 -28.19 -7.83
N VAL A 250 8.50 -27.91 -6.82
CA VAL A 250 8.34 -26.56 -6.29
C VAL A 250 9.37 -26.29 -5.19
N VAL A 251 10.26 -25.33 -5.43
CA VAL A 251 11.21 -24.82 -4.44
C VAL A 251 10.66 -23.58 -3.78
N PHE A 252 10.49 -23.64 -2.47
CA PHE A 252 10.15 -22.48 -1.64
C PHE A 252 11.45 -21.81 -1.19
N PRO A 253 11.80 -20.64 -1.75
CA PRO A 253 12.94 -19.88 -1.26
C PRO A 253 12.70 -19.51 0.20
N ASP A 254 13.78 -19.47 0.98
CA ASP A 254 13.75 -18.77 2.27
C ASP A 254 13.33 -17.31 2.01
N VAL A 255 12.73 -16.60 2.96
CA VAL A 255 12.21 -15.22 2.75
C VAL A 255 13.28 -14.28 2.17
N MET A 256 14.56 -14.61 2.38
CA MET A 256 15.73 -13.93 1.81
C MET A 256 15.98 -14.21 0.32
N ALA A 257 15.57 -15.35 -0.21
CA ALA A 257 15.88 -15.78 -1.58
C ALA A 257 14.92 -15.21 -2.63
N ASP A 258 13.77 -14.65 -2.26
CA ASP A 258 12.91 -13.87 -3.19
C ASP A 258 13.50 -12.50 -3.56
N VAL A 259 14.56 -12.08 -2.85
CA VAL A 259 15.37 -10.90 -3.18
C VAL A 259 16.36 -11.21 -4.32
N ALA A 260 16.74 -12.48 -4.49
CA ALA A 260 17.84 -12.87 -5.38
C ALA A 260 17.48 -12.81 -6.89
N PRO A 261 16.27 -13.17 -7.35
CA PRO A 261 15.91 -13.00 -8.76
C PRO A 261 15.67 -11.54 -9.15
N ALA A 262 15.28 -10.70 -8.19
CA ALA A 262 15.13 -9.25 -8.39
C ALA A 262 16.48 -8.52 -8.56
N LEU A 263 17.61 -9.19 -8.28
CA LEU A 263 18.91 -8.55 -8.31
C LEU A 263 19.47 -8.31 -9.72
N LEU A 264 19.01 -8.95 -10.80
CA LEU A 264 19.44 -8.62 -12.17
C LEU A 264 18.47 -9.10 -13.28
N PRO A 265 17.47 -8.31 -13.70
CA PRO A 265 17.06 -8.27 -15.10
C PRO A 265 17.75 -7.09 -15.82
N GLU A 266 17.94 -7.25 -17.13
CA GLU A 266 18.59 -6.26 -17.98
C GLU A 266 17.94 -4.87 -17.93
N LYS A 267 18.81 -3.89 -18.14
CA LYS A 267 18.64 -2.46 -17.95
C LYS A 267 17.70 -1.84 -18.99
N THR A 268 16.39 -2.01 -18.84
CA THR A 268 15.39 -1.20 -19.55
C THR A 268 14.75 -0.20 -18.60
N VAL A 269 15.42 0.94 -18.39
CA VAL A 269 14.77 2.13 -17.82
C VAL A 269 13.88 2.70 -18.92
N VAL A 270 12.57 2.62 -18.73
CA VAL A 270 11.58 2.96 -19.77
C VAL A 270 11.49 4.47 -19.99
N GLU A 271 11.70 5.28 -18.94
CA GLU A 271 11.79 6.75 -19.02
C GLU A 271 12.27 7.32 -17.67
N ASP A 272 12.95 8.47 -17.66
CA ASP A 272 13.39 9.11 -16.41
C ASP A 272 12.24 9.84 -15.71
N ARG A 273 12.16 9.69 -14.39
CA ARG A 273 11.14 10.33 -13.53
C ARG A 273 11.82 11.20 -12.47
N PRO A 274 12.38 12.35 -12.86
CA PRO A 274 13.17 13.20 -11.96
C PRO A 274 12.32 13.90 -10.89
N ASP A 275 11.01 14.00 -11.09
CA ASP A 275 10.07 14.65 -10.18
C ASP A 275 9.49 13.70 -9.12
N GLU A 276 9.64 12.39 -9.31
CA GLU A 276 9.26 11.39 -8.30
C GLU A 276 10.36 11.22 -7.24
N VAL A 277 9.95 11.00 -5.99
CA VAL A 277 10.83 10.70 -4.86
C VAL A 277 10.38 9.40 -4.21
N LEU A 278 11.30 8.43 -4.09
CA LEU A 278 11.06 7.24 -3.28
C LEU A 278 11.22 7.59 -1.80
N ASN A 279 10.17 7.45 -1.00
CA ASN A 279 10.26 7.60 0.46
C ASN A 279 10.41 6.23 1.13
N LEU A 280 11.62 5.91 1.60
CA LEU A 280 11.89 4.74 2.42
C LEU A 280 11.54 5.07 3.88
N ALA A 281 10.49 4.42 4.41
CA ALA A 281 10.12 4.49 5.81
C ALA A 281 10.81 3.35 6.58
N ILE A 282 11.70 3.71 7.51
CA ILE A 282 12.52 2.79 8.29
C ILE A 282 12.18 2.96 9.78
N ASP A 283 11.53 1.95 10.33
CA ASP A 283 10.97 2.00 11.69
C ASP A 283 11.98 1.53 12.76
N ALA A 284 13.27 1.75 12.52
CA ALA A 284 14.31 1.42 13.50
C ALA A 284 14.16 2.27 14.77
N GLU A 285 14.61 1.73 15.91
CA GLU A 285 14.40 2.39 17.20
C GLU A 285 14.99 3.80 17.22
N CYS A 286 14.22 4.73 17.77
CA CYS A 286 14.63 6.10 17.97
C CYS A 286 14.74 6.33 19.47
N GLU A 287 15.85 6.84 19.98
CA GLU A 287 15.99 6.96 21.44
C GLU A 287 15.24 8.19 22.01
N GLN A 288 14.42 8.86 21.19
CA GLN A 288 13.57 10.00 21.57
C GLN A 288 12.10 9.58 21.71
N SER A 289 11.34 10.33 22.51
CA SER A 289 9.91 10.17 22.76
C SER A 289 9.20 11.52 22.68
N CYS A 290 9.35 12.22 21.56
CA CYS A 290 8.96 13.61 21.39
C CYS A 290 7.51 13.90 21.80
N ALA A 291 7.28 15.05 22.42
CA ALA A 291 5.99 15.46 22.97
C ALA A 291 4.85 15.60 21.93
N PHE A 292 5.18 15.55 20.64
CA PHE A 292 4.27 15.69 19.50
C PHE A 292 4.24 14.46 18.56
N CYS A 293 5.06 13.42 18.83
CA CYS A 293 5.17 12.26 17.96
C CYS A 293 4.50 11.04 18.60
N SER A 294 3.42 10.54 18.01
CA SER A 294 2.66 9.37 18.50
C SER A 294 2.85 8.10 17.68
N ILE A 295 3.69 8.13 16.63
CA ILE A 295 3.81 7.02 15.69
C ILE A 295 4.28 5.70 16.35
N LYS A 296 5.13 5.78 17.39
CA LYS A 296 5.58 4.59 18.14
C LYS A 296 4.50 3.96 19.01
N GLU A 297 3.47 4.72 19.35
CA GLU A 297 2.35 4.23 20.16
C GLU A 297 1.42 3.34 19.33
N THR A 298 1.42 3.51 18.00
CA THR A 298 0.61 2.72 17.07
C THR A 298 1.41 1.64 16.34
N ALA A 299 2.70 1.86 16.10
CA ALA A 299 3.59 0.90 15.48
C ALA A 299 4.92 0.81 16.26
N PRO A 300 5.17 -0.30 16.99
CA PRO A 300 6.45 -0.49 17.68
C PRO A 300 7.63 -0.46 16.71
N ALA A 301 8.75 0.10 17.14
CA ALA A 301 9.97 0.09 16.36
C ALA A 301 10.47 -1.34 16.14
N GLU A 302 11.01 -1.61 14.96
CA GLU A 302 11.70 -2.85 14.65
C GLU A 302 12.89 -2.59 13.75
N ASP A 303 14.05 -3.15 14.09
CA ASP A 303 15.21 -3.11 13.21
C ASP A 303 14.98 -4.02 12.00
N GLY A 304 14.51 -5.25 12.25
CA GLY A 304 14.24 -6.25 11.22
C GLY A 304 15.48 -6.77 10.47
N GLY A 305 16.68 -6.23 10.73
CA GLY A 305 17.96 -6.69 10.20
C GLY A 305 17.94 -6.96 8.69
N ASP A 306 18.44 -8.13 8.29
CA ASP A 306 18.54 -8.53 6.89
C ASP A 306 17.17 -8.60 6.22
N ARG A 307 16.11 -9.02 6.93
CA ARG A 307 14.74 -9.06 6.39
C ARG A 307 14.23 -7.67 6.01
N ALA A 308 14.49 -6.66 6.85
CA ALA A 308 14.12 -5.28 6.53
C ALA A 308 14.96 -4.76 5.36
N LEU A 309 16.27 -5.02 5.36
CA LEU A 309 17.18 -4.63 4.28
C LEU A 309 16.71 -5.18 2.93
N ALA A 310 16.41 -6.48 2.86
CA ALA A 310 15.88 -7.15 1.68
C ALA A 310 14.68 -6.44 1.06
N ARG A 311 13.69 -6.07 1.89
CA ARG A 311 12.50 -5.33 1.45
C ARG A 311 12.87 -3.95 0.89
N LEU A 312 13.68 -3.20 1.63
CA LEU A 312 14.10 -1.85 1.23
C LEU A 312 14.95 -1.86 -0.07
N LEU A 313 15.77 -2.89 -0.27
CA LEU A 313 16.52 -3.08 -1.51
C LEU A 313 15.61 -3.37 -2.70
N ALA A 314 14.55 -4.17 -2.51
CA ALA A 314 13.56 -4.42 -3.55
C ALA A 314 12.83 -3.12 -3.96
N ASP A 315 12.46 -2.28 -2.99
CA ASP A 315 11.86 -0.97 -3.26
C ASP A 315 12.81 -0.06 -4.04
N LEU A 316 14.09 0.00 -3.66
CA LEU A 316 15.11 0.76 -4.39
C LEU A 316 15.23 0.28 -5.83
N VAL A 317 15.41 -1.03 -6.06
CA VAL A 317 15.60 -1.58 -7.40
C VAL A 317 14.39 -1.30 -8.29
N SER A 318 13.18 -1.59 -7.80
CA SER A 318 11.96 -1.41 -8.57
C SER A 318 11.71 0.06 -8.94
N ASN A 319 11.91 0.99 -8.00
CA ASN A 319 11.77 2.42 -8.29
C ASN A 319 12.85 2.94 -9.24
N ARG A 320 14.07 2.40 -9.15
CA ARG A 320 15.13 2.73 -10.12
C ARG A 320 14.80 2.26 -11.53
N GLN A 321 14.27 1.06 -11.69
CA GLN A 321 13.82 0.55 -12.99
C GLN A 321 12.71 1.42 -13.60
N ARG A 322 11.86 2.01 -12.75
CA ARG A 322 10.83 2.98 -13.15
C ARG A 322 11.35 4.38 -13.48
N GLY A 323 12.65 4.65 -13.27
CA GLY A 323 13.28 5.93 -13.60
C GLY A 323 13.40 6.93 -12.45
N VAL A 324 12.96 6.61 -11.22
CA VAL A 324 12.99 7.52 -10.06
C VAL A 324 14.43 7.83 -9.63
N ARG A 325 14.82 9.11 -9.53
CA ARG A 325 16.23 9.50 -9.25
C ARG A 325 16.52 9.96 -7.82
N LYS A 326 15.47 10.27 -7.06
CA LYS A 326 15.57 10.85 -5.72
C LYS A 326 15.06 9.87 -4.68
N VAL A 327 15.73 9.82 -3.53
CA VAL A 327 15.28 9.04 -2.38
C VAL A 327 15.20 9.91 -1.13
N ARG A 328 14.17 9.66 -0.32
CA ARG A 328 14.00 10.20 1.02
C ARG A 328 14.16 9.04 2.00
N ILE A 329 15.18 9.13 2.84
CA ILE A 329 15.47 8.21 3.94
C ILE A 329 14.78 8.76 5.19
N ASN A 330 13.71 8.11 5.63
CA ASN A 330 12.80 8.63 6.65
C ASN A 330 12.33 7.50 7.59
N GLY A 331 11.58 7.83 8.63
CA GLY A 331 11.07 6.87 9.62
C GLY A 331 11.20 7.42 11.04
N TYR A 332 11.44 6.54 12.01
CA TYR A 332 11.58 6.95 13.42
C TYR A 332 12.97 7.53 13.67
N ASP A 333 14.00 6.70 13.54
CA ASP A 333 15.37 7.11 13.30
C ASP A 333 16.00 6.16 12.27
N PRO A 334 15.97 6.49 10.96
CA PRO A 334 16.49 5.59 9.94
C PRO A 334 18.00 5.35 10.10
N LEU A 335 18.73 6.27 10.72
CA LEU A 335 20.16 6.07 11.01
C LEU A 335 20.37 5.05 12.12
N GLY A 336 19.35 4.75 12.92
CA GLY A 336 19.32 3.67 13.91
C GLY A 336 19.37 2.26 13.31
N PHE A 337 18.98 2.10 12.04
CA PHE A 337 18.88 0.80 11.39
C PHE A 337 20.25 0.10 11.26
N SER A 338 20.33 -1.15 11.70
CA SER A 338 21.57 -1.95 11.77
C SER A 338 22.22 -2.21 10.42
N ARG A 339 21.48 -2.07 9.31
CA ARG A 339 21.99 -2.19 7.93
C ARG A 339 21.94 -0.87 7.16
N ILE A 340 21.84 0.27 7.84
CA ILE A 340 21.72 1.57 7.17
C ILE A 340 22.86 1.83 6.18
N VAL A 341 24.11 1.59 6.56
CA VAL A 341 25.26 1.85 5.68
C VAL A 341 25.17 1.02 4.40
N GLU A 342 24.77 -0.25 4.50
CA GLU A 342 24.59 -1.12 3.35
C GLU A 342 23.47 -0.61 2.44
N LEU A 343 22.34 -0.22 3.01
CA LEU A 343 21.23 0.37 2.26
C LEU A 343 21.64 1.65 1.51
N LEU A 344 22.39 2.54 2.17
CA LEU A 344 22.87 3.79 1.57
C LEU A 344 23.86 3.52 0.43
N ARG A 345 24.80 2.59 0.63
CA ARG A 345 25.73 2.17 -0.43
C ARG A 345 25.00 1.62 -1.64
N ARG A 346 24.00 0.75 -1.42
CA ARG A 346 23.17 0.21 -2.51
C ARG A 346 22.35 1.28 -3.21
N THR A 347 21.82 2.26 -2.47
CA THR A 347 21.17 3.45 -3.05
C THR A 347 22.09 4.16 -4.03
N LYS A 348 23.35 4.44 -3.61
CA LYS A 348 24.36 5.06 -4.47
C LYS A 348 24.72 4.19 -5.69
N ASP A 349 24.96 2.90 -5.47
CA ASP A 349 25.35 1.95 -6.53
C ASP A 349 24.26 1.77 -7.61
N LEU A 350 22.98 1.85 -7.22
CA LEU A 350 21.85 1.80 -8.14
C LEU A 350 21.63 3.11 -8.91
N GLY A 351 22.46 4.13 -8.68
CA GLY A 351 22.46 5.38 -9.42
C GLY A 351 21.33 6.34 -9.03
N TYR A 352 20.86 6.31 -7.77
CA TYR A 352 20.14 7.46 -7.22
C TYR A 352 21.08 8.67 -7.17
N THR A 353 20.61 9.82 -7.60
CA THR A 353 21.44 11.03 -7.72
C THR A 353 21.30 11.96 -6.53
N GLU A 354 20.18 11.88 -5.81
CA GLU A 354 19.88 12.76 -4.68
C GLU A 354 19.25 11.98 -3.52
N ALA A 355 19.72 12.26 -2.30
CA ALA A 355 19.19 11.66 -1.07
C ALA A 355 18.85 12.73 -0.02
N HIS A 356 17.67 12.63 0.59
CA HIS A 356 17.26 13.46 1.73
C HIS A 356 17.13 12.59 2.96
N VAL A 357 17.87 12.91 4.02
CA VAL A 357 17.89 12.14 5.27
C VAL A 357 17.10 12.88 6.34
N PHE A 358 16.01 12.27 6.80
CA PHE A 358 15.19 12.73 7.92
C PHE A 358 15.46 11.82 9.11
N SER A 359 16.19 12.33 10.11
CA SER A 359 16.57 11.58 11.32
C SER A 359 16.80 12.57 12.46
N PRO A 360 16.61 12.18 13.72
CA PRO A 360 17.14 12.92 14.88
C PRO A 360 18.64 13.25 14.78
N CYS A 361 19.38 12.56 13.91
CA CYS A 361 20.79 12.74 13.62
C CYS A 361 21.73 12.49 14.81
N THR A 362 21.21 12.07 15.97
CA THR A 362 22.02 11.88 17.19
C THR A 362 23.16 10.88 17.00
N ARG A 363 23.00 9.85 16.14
CA ARG A 363 24.07 8.91 15.79
C ARG A 363 25.23 9.55 15.04
N LEU A 364 25.00 10.64 14.31
CA LEU A 364 26.06 11.38 13.60
C LEU A 364 26.93 12.21 14.56
N ALA A 365 26.64 12.21 15.86
CA ALA A 365 27.57 12.71 16.88
C ALA A 365 28.87 11.89 16.91
N ASP A 366 28.81 10.61 16.54
CA ASP A 366 30.00 9.81 16.23
C ASP A 366 30.57 10.25 14.87
N SER A 367 31.77 10.82 14.90
CA SER A 367 32.43 11.35 13.72
C SER A 367 32.82 10.29 12.68
N GLU A 368 33.09 9.05 13.10
CA GLU A 368 33.43 7.96 12.20
C GLU A 368 32.19 7.46 11.47
N PHE A 369 31.11 7.22 12.21
CA PHE A 369 29.82 6.86 11.62
C PHE A 369 29.28 7.96 10.70
N CYS A 370 29.43 9.24 11.08
CA CYS A 370 29.05 10.36 10.23
C CYS A 370 29.79 10.34 8.89
N ARG A 371 31.12 10.12 8.92
CA ARG A 371 31.91 9.95 7.68
C ARG A 371 31.41 8.78 6.84
N GLU A 372 31.19 7.62 7.47
CA GLU A 372 30.74 6.42 6.76
C GLU A 372 29.37 6.61 6.07
N VAL A 373 28.42 7.28 6.74
CA VAL A 373 27.12 7.65 6.18
C VAL A 373 27.29 8.59 4.98
N LEU A 374 28.11 9.64 5.11
CA LEU A 374 28.35 10.61 4.03
C LEU A 374 29.01 9.97 2.81
N ASP A 375 29.96 9.06 3.00
CA ASP A 375 30.66 8.35 1.92
C ASP A 375 29.74 7.38 1.18
N SER A 376 28.76 6.81 1.89
CA SER A 376 27.80 5.85 1.36
C SER A 376 26.63 6.47 0.61
N LEU A 377 26.34 7.77 0.84
CA LEU A 377 25.26 8.48 0.15
C LEU A 377 25.65 8.94 -1.27
N PRO A 378 24.65 9.23 -2.13
CA PRO A 378 24.84 9.98 -3.38
C PRO A 378 25.59 11.30 -3.17
N GLU A 379 26.04 11.90 -4.28
CA GLU A 379 26.74 13.19 -4.27
C GLU A 379 25.84 14.30 -3.73
N MET A 380 24.65 14.45 -4.30
CA MET A 380 23.65 15.36 -3.76
C MET A 380 22.99 14.72 -2.54
N LYS A 381 23.24 15.29 -1.37
CA LYS A 381 22.69 14.80 -0.11
C LYS A 381 22.30 15.96 0.78
N ARG A 382 21.16 15.82 1.44
CA ARG A 382 20.61 16.82 2.35
C ARG A 382 20.19 16.17 3.66
N PHE A 383 20.58 16.79 4.77
CA PHE A 383 20.20 16.36 6.11
C PHE A 383 19.16 17.32 6.68
N HIS A 384 18.04 16.76 7.14
CA HIS A 384 17.00 17.48 7.85
C HIS A 384 17.18 17.16 9.33
N VAL A 385 17.83 18.08 10.05
CA VAL A 385 18.28 17.95 11.43
C VAL A 385 17.24 18.58 12.37
N PRO A 386 16.51 17.79 13.18
CA PRO A 386 15.51 18.33 14.09
C PRO A 386 16.16 19.09 15.25
N LEU A 387 15.79 20.36 15.44
CA LEU A 387 16.25 21.17 16.57
C LEU A 387 15.10 21.99 17.14
N TYR A 388 14.83 21.80 18.44
CA TYR A 388 13.64 22.38 19.10
C TYR A 388 13.96 23.52 20.08
N SER A 389 15.22 23.74 20.39
CA SER A 389 15.71 24.87 21.19
C SER A 389 17.23 24.98 21.04
N THR A 390 17.79 26.16 21.33
CA THR A 390 19.24 26.34 21.54
C THR A 390 19.67 26.07 22.99
N HIS A 391 18.71 25.79 23.87
CA HIS A 391 18.91 25.44 25.27
C HIS A 391 18.71 23.93 25.45
N ALA A 392 19.71 23.26 26.03
CA ALA A 392 19.71 21.81 26.21
C ALA A 392 18.47 21.31 26.96
N GLU A 393 18.14 21.93 28.09
CA GLU A 393 17.01 21.51 28.93
C GLU A 393 15.66 21.59 28.20
N VAL A 394 15.47 22.58 27.32
CA VAL A 394 14.21 22.75 26.57
C VAL A 394 14.14 21.75 25.43
N HIS A 395 15.23 21.60 24.66
CA HIS A 395 15.29 20.62 23.58
C HIS A 395 15.04 19.21 24.10
N ASP A 396 15.80 18.80 25.13
CA ASP A 396 15.76 17.47 25.71
C ASP A 396 14.39 17.12 26.26
N ARG A 397 13.70 18.10 26.87
CA ARG A 397 12.34 17.94 27.38
C ARG A 397 11.32 17.76 26.26
N ILE A 398 11.41 18.56 25.19
CA ILE A 398 10.52 18.45 24.02
C ILE A 398 10.70 17.08 23.33
N VAL A 399 11.93 16.58 23.20
CA VAL A 399 12.20 15.27 22.57
C VAL A 399 12.10 14.09 23.55
N GLY A 400 11.93 14.36 24.85
CA GLY A 400 11.84 13.33 25.89
C GLY A 400 13.11 12.52 26.11
N ARG A 401 14.30 13.10 25.84
CA ARG A 401 15.60 12.42 25.99
C ARG A 401 16.66 13.39 26.51
N ALA A 402 17.16 13.12 27.71
CA ALA A 402 18.30 13.84 28.28
C ALA A 402 19.59 13.63 27.45
N GLY A 403 20.35 14.69 27.24
CA GLY A 403 21.57 14.72 26.44
C GLY A 403 21.35 14.71 24.91
N ALA A 404 20.09 14.80 24.44
CA ALA A 404 19.79 14.80 23.01
C ALA A 404 20.33 16.04 22.31
N PHE A 405 20.25 17.21 22.97
CA PHE A 405 20.79 18.46 22.48
C PHE A 405 22.30 18.39 22.20
N ASP A 406 23.07 17.82 23.12
CA ASP A 406 24.52 17.67 22.98
C ASP A 406 24.88 16.70 21.84
N LEU A 407 24.07 15.66 21.62
CA LEU A 407 24.24 14.74 20.52
C LEU A 407 23.95 15.42 19.17
N VAL A 408 22.80 16.09 19.04
CA VAL A 408 22.41 16.72 17.77
C VAL A 408 23.32 17.92 17.43
N THR A 409 23.81 18.65 18.42
CA THR A 409 24.77 19.75 18.19
C THR A 409 26.11 19.21 17.72
N ARG A 410 26.62 18.14 18.33
CA ARG A 410 27.84 17.45 17.82
C ARG A 410 27.64 16.88 16.42
N ALA A 411 26.47 16.32 16.14
CA ALA A 411 26.11 15.87 14.80
C ALA A 411 26.13 17.02 13.77
N LEU A 412 25.56 18.17 14.13
CA LEU A 412 25.56 19.37 13.31
C LEU A 412 26.97 19.87 13.02
N ASP A 413 27.84 19.91 14.03
CA ASP A 413 29.25 20.30 13.85
C ASP A 413 30.01 19.29 12.97
N ASN A 414 29.75 17.99 13.12
CA ASN A 414 30.34 16.96 12.25
C ASN A 414 29.87 17.10 10.79
N LEU A 415 28.60 17.43 10.56
CA LEU A 415 28.05 17.68 9.23
C LEU A 415 28.64 18.96 8.62
N LEU A 416 28.66 20.07 9.36
CA LEU A 416 29.23 21.35 8.89
C LEU A 416 30.72 21.27 8.59
N ALA A 417 31.45 20.37 9.26
CA ALA A 417 32.87 20.13 8.95
C ALA A 417 33.09 19.40 7.62
N ARG A 418 32.04 18.84 6.99
CA ARG A 418 32.14 17.95 5.82
C ARG A 418 31.20 18.30 4.67
N LEU A 419 30.19 19.13 4.93
CA LEU A 419 29.18 19.55 3.98
C LEU A 419 29.04 21.06 3.99
N GLU A 420 28.70 21.60 2.83
CA GLU A 420 28.29 22.98 2.70
C GLU A 420 26.97 23.25 3.47
N PRO A 421 26.82 24.40 4.14
CA PRO A 421 25.64 24.71 4.98
C PRO A 421 24.28 24.55 4.29
N GLN A 422 24.17 24.81 2.98
CA GLN A 422 22.93 24.66 2.22
C GLN A 422 22.40 23.21 2.14
N ASN A 423 23.25 22.23 2.44
CA ASN A 423 22.89 20.81 2.49
C ASN A 423 22.39 20.37 3.87
N ILE A 424 22.30 21.29 4.83
CA ILE A 424 21.88 21.01 6.20
C ILE A 424 20.72 21.93 6.53
N TRP A 425 19.57 21.33 6.80
CA TRP A 425 18.32 22.02 7.08
C TRP A 425 17.93 21.78 8.53
N ILE A 426 17.70 22.85 9.29
CA ILE A 426 17.13 22.77 10.62
C ILE A 426 15.62 22.60 10.48
N LEU A 427 15.11 21.46 10.94
CA LEU A 427 13.69 21.14 10.96
C LEU A 427 13.14 21.42 12.36
N HIS A 428 12.03 22.16 12.44
CA HIS A 428 11.46 22.56 13.72
C HIS A 428 9.94 22.41 13.72
N VAL A 429 9.44 21.56 14.62
CA VAL A 429 8.01 21.42 14.88
C VAL A 429 7.63 22.43 15.95
N VAL A 430 6.81 23.42 15.59
CA VAL A 430 6.37 24.48 16.50
C VAL A 430 5.27 23.93 17.42
N THR A 431 5.66 23.47 18.61
CA THR A 431 4.72 23.03 19.64
C THR A 431 4.34 24.17 20.59
N LYS A 432 3.29 24.01 21.39
CA LYS A 432 2.94 24.94 22.49
C LYS A 432 4.12 25.23 23.40
N GLU A 433 4.89 24.20 23.73
CA GLU A 433 6.06 24.32 24.60
C GLU A 433 7.24 24.99 23.91
N GLY A 434 7.39 24.78 22.60
CA GLY A 434 8.49 25.33 21.79
C GLY A 434 8.21 26.70 21.16
N LEU A 435 7.05 27.32 21.39
CA LEU A 435 6.68 28.61 20.77
C LEU A 435 7.74 29.71 20.99
N GLY A 436 8.34 29.75 22.18
CA GLY A 436 9.36 30.75 22.53
C GLY A 436 10.69 30.59 21.79
N GLU A 437 10.94 29.43 21.18
CA GLU A 437 12.26 29.06 20.63
C GLU A 437 12.43 29.47 19.16
N VAL A 438 11.34 29.84 18.47
CA VAL A 438 11.31 30.07 17.02
C VAL A 438 12.26 31.19 16.58
N ASP A 439 12.25 32.34 17.27
CA ASP A 439 13.13 33.49 16.95
C ASP A 439 14.61 33.14 17.16
N GLU A 440 14.93 32.48 18.27
CA GLU A 440 16.30 32.13 18.60
C GLU A 440 16.88 31.06 17.67
N LEU A 441 16.09 30.04 17.33
CA LEU A 441 16.49 29.04 16.34
C LEU A 441 16.68 29.64 14.94
N ALA A 442 15.81 30.56 14.53
CA ALA A 442 15.96 31.26 13.25
C ALA A 442 17.29 32.05 13.21
N ARG A 443 17.64 32.75 14.30
CA ARG A 443 18.93 33.46 14.43
C ARG A 443 20.11 32.48 14.42
N PHE A 444 20.00 31.39 15.19
CA PHE A 444 21.01 30.34 15.23
C PHE A 444 21.29 29.77 13.83
N ALA A 445 20.25 29.34 13.11
CA ALA A 445 20.38 28.81 11.75
C ALA A 445 20.99 29.85 10.80
N SER A 446 20.47 31.08 10.82
CA SER A 446 20.96 32.17 9.96
C SER A 446 22.44 32.49 10.22
N SER A 447 22.88 32.55 11.49
CA SER A 447 24.27 32.80 11.86
C SER A 447 25.25 31.73 11.39
N ARG A 448 24.75 30.52 11.09
CA ARG A 448 25.53 29.38 10.58
C ARG A 448 25.31 29.14 9.08
N GLY A 449 24.56 30.00 8.39
CA GLY A 449 24.22 29.84 6.98
C GLY A 449 23.31 28.64 6.68
N LEU A 450 22.63 28.13 7.70
CA LEU A 450 21.73 26.98 7.61
C LEU A 450 20.33 27.42 7.19
N ALA A 451 19.63 26.56 6.44
CA ALA A 451 18.21 26.76 6.17
C ALA A 451 17.37 26.39 7.39
N PHE A 452 16.30 27.14 7.65
CA PHE A 452 15.40 26.91 8.77
C PHE A 452 13.98 26.66 8.26
N HIS A 453 13.43 25.50 8.59
CA HIS A 453 12.13 25.03 8.10
C HIS A 453 11.20 24.73 9.29
N PRO A 454 10.59 25.75 9.90
CA PRO A 454 9.61 25.55 10.96
C PRO A 454 8.24 25.20 10.38
N HIS A 455 7.54 24.27 11.00
CA HIS A 455 6.18 23.89 10.64
C HIS A 455 5.34 23.56 11.86
N MET A 456 4.02 23.67 11.70
CA MET A 456 3.06 23.19 12.69
C MET A 456 3.12 21.66 12.79
N PRO A 457 2.89 21.07 13.99
CA PRO A 457 2.70 19.64 14.11
C PRO A 457 1.49 19.20 13.27
N TYR A 458 1.44 17.91 12.95
CA TYR A 458 0.31 17.27 12.30
C TYR A 458 0.07 15.90 12.96
N PRO A 459 -1.19 15.41 12.98
CA PRO A 459 -1.52 14.14 13.63
C PRO A 459 -0.86 12.97 12.90
N SER A 460 -0.36 12.01 13.68
CA SER A 460 0.06 10.70 13.15
C SER A 460 -1.14 9.80 12.88
N PHE A 461 -2.28 10.01 13.54
CA PHE A 461 -3.55 9.35 13.25
C PHE A 461 -4.75 10.19 13.75
N GLU A 462 -5.92 9.98 13.15
CA GLU A 462 -7.15 10.75 13.42
C GLU A 462 -7.83 10.29 14.72
N SER A 463 -7.16 10.45 15.86
CA SER A 463 -7.71 10.17 17.20
C SER A 463 -7.28 11.21 18.20
N ARG A 464 -8.15 11.53 19.16
CA ARG A 464 -7.83 12.42 20.31
C ARG A 464 -6.74 11.88 21.22
N ALA A 465 -6.36 10.61 21.08
CA ALA A 465 -5.22 10.03 21.78
C ALA A 465 -3.86 10.46 21.17
N ASP A 466 -3.85 11.03 19.96
CA ASP A 466 -2.63 11.53 19.33
C ASP A 466 -2.08 12.75 20.08
N ARG A 467 -0.75 12.76 20.29
CA ARG A 467 -0.01 13.85 20.94
C ARG A 467 -0.16 15.20 20.23
N TYR A 468 -0.62 15.24 18.99
CA TYR A 468 -1.06 16.46 18.33
C TYR A 468 -2.02 17.29 19.20
N PHE A 469 -3.02 16.66 19.81
CA PHE A 469 -4.06 17.38 20.56
C PHE A 469 -3.53 18.07 21.83
N THR A 470 -2.46 17.54 22.41
CA THR A 470 -1.80 18.16 23.57
C THR A 470 -0.76 19.19 23.13
N SER A 471 -0.01 18.92 22.06
CA SER A 471 1.17 19.70 21.65
C SER A 471 0.93 20.83 20.64
N ALA A 472 -0.10 20.75 19.79
CA ALA A 472 -0.30 21.70 18.69
C ALA A 472 -0.75 23.08 19.20
N PRO A 473 -0.03 24.19 18.93
CA PRO A 473 -0.44 25.53 19.37
C PRO A 473 -1.59 26.08 18.52
N ARG A 474 -2.21 27.19 18.96
CA ARG A 474 -3.09 27.97 18.08
C ARG A 474 -2.25 28.74 17.07
N MET A 475 -2.77 28.98 15.86
CA MET A 475 -2.10 29.79 14.85
C MET A 475 -1.91 31.23 15.32
N THR A 476 -2.84 31.76 16.13
CA THR A 476 -2.72 33.07 16.77
C THR A 476 -1.52 33.15 17.73
N ASP A 477 -1.28 32.10 18.53
CA ASP A 477 -0.10 32.03 19.41
C ASP A 477 1.21 32.00 18.60
N VAL A 478 1.21 31.29 17.47
CA VAL A 478 2.36 31.27 16.57
C VAL A 478 2.58 32.63 15.92
N ALA A 479 1.51 33.30 15.46
CA ALA A 479 1.60 34.65 14.91
C ALA A 479 2.18 35.66 15.92
N GLU A 480 1.82 35.54 17.21
CA GLU A 480 2.42 36.32 18.30
C GLU A 480 3.93 36.09 18.41
N ALA A 481 4.36 34.82 18.37
CA ALA A 481 5.77 34.44 18.43
C ALA A 481 6.59 34.96 17.22
N LEU A 482 5.95 35.13 16.06
CA LEU A 482 6.59 35.63 14.84
C LEU A 482 6.78 37.16 14.82
N VAL A 483 6.08 37.93 15.66
CA VAL A 483 6.18 39.41 15.63
C VAL A 483 7.62 39.89 15.80
N LYS A 484 8.30 39.43 16.86
CA LYS A 484 9.66 39.87 17.20
C LYS A 484 10.66 39.63 16.06
N PRO A 485 10.78 38.42 15.49
CA PRO A 485 11.72 38.20 14.38
C PRO A 485 11.34 39.02 13.14
N LEU A 486 10.06 39.14 12.81
CA LEU A 486 9.62 39.89 11.62
C LEU A 486 9.84 41.41 11.76
N VAL A 487 9.60 42.00 12.94
CA VAL A 487 9.89 43.42 13.23
C VAL A 487 11.39 43.73 13.05
N ARG A 488 12.26 42.76 13.38
CA ARG A 488 13.72 42.88 13.19
C ARG A 488 14.17 42.66 11.73
N GLY A 489 13.24 42.37 10.82
CA GLY A 489 13.51 42.17 9.41
C GLY A 489 13.95 40.74 9.06
N HIS A 490 13.84 39.77 9.96
CA HIS A 490 14.04 38.37 9.60
C HIS A 490 12.87 37.91 8.71
N ARG A 491 13.18 37.27 7.58
CA ARG A 491 12.15 36.62 6.75
C ARG A 491 11.89 35.23 7.31
N LEU A 492 10.72 35.02 7.89
CA LEU A 492 10.37 33.80 8.60
C LEU A 492 8.89 33.48 8.40
N SER A 493 8.61 32.24 8.01
CA SER A 493 7.27 31.70 7.86
C SER A 493 7.19 30.32 8.50
N VAL A 494 6.09 30.02 9.18
CA VAL A 494 5.82 28.68 9.75
C VAL A 494 4.83 27.96 8.86
N GLN A 495 5.24 26.84 8.26
CA GLN A 495 4.35 26.05 7.41
C GLN A 495 3.15 25.54 8.22
N GLY A 496 1.95 25.65 7.66
CA GLY A 496 0.70 25.26 8.33
C GLY A 496 0.02 26.39 9.10
N VAL A 497 0.64 27.57 9.23
CA VAL A 497 -0.02 28.78 9.74
C VAL A 497 -0.61 29.56 8.56
N VAL A 498 -1.92 29.84 8.60
CA VAL A 498 -2.57 30.55 7.49
C VAL A 498 -2.21 32.05 7.47
N PRO A 499 -1.92 32.64 6.29
CA PRO A 499 -1.47 34.04 6.21
C PRO A 499 -2.45 35.06 6.77
N CYS A 500 -3.77 34.79 6.78
CA CYS A 500 -4.74 35.74 7.30
C CYS A 500 -4.69 35.90 8.83
N VAL A 501 -4.29 34.86 9.56
CA VAL A 501 -4.05 34.94 11.02
C VAL A 501 -2.79 35.77 11.30
N VAL A 502 -1.74 35.57 10.51
CA VAL A 502 -0.50 36.38 10.61
C VAL A 502 -0.78 37.83 10.24
N PHE A 503 -1.57 38.08 9.20
CA PHE A 503 -1.94 39.42 8.73
C PHE A 503 -2.52 40.29 9.85
N GLU A 504 -3.49 39.77 10.61
CA GLU A 504 -4.14 40.53 11.68
C GLU A 504 -3.11 41.01 12.71
N ARG A 505 -2.18 40.13 13.11
CA ARG A 505 -1.13 40.50 14.06
C ARG A 505 -0.11 41.46 13.46
N MET A 506 0.36 41.22 12.24
CA MET A 506 1.35 42.06 11.58
C MET A 506 0.82 43.47 11.28
N ARG A 507 -0.47 43.59 10.95
CA ARG A 507 -1.16 44.88 10.78
C ARG A 507 -1.14 45.70 12.07
N ASN A 508 -1.43 45.08 13.22
CA ASN A 508 -1.43 45.75 14.52
C ASN A 508 -0.03 46.26 14.90
N GLU A 509 1.00 45.50 14.55
CA GLU A 509 2.41 45.82 14.84
C GLU A 509 3.09 46.64 13.73
N ARG A 510 2.36 47.00 12.67
CA ARG A 510 2.84 47.77 11.50
C ARG A 510 4.05 47.12 10.81
N VAL A 511 4.08 45.79 10.75
CA VAL A 511 5.11 45.04 10.03
C VAL A 511 4.79 45.03 8.53
N PRO A 512 5.68 45.50 7.64
CA PRO A 512 5.40 45.56 6.21
C PRO A 512 5.15 44.18 5.59
N LEU A 513 4.16 44.08 4.71
CA LEU A 513 3.76 42.83 4.03
C LEU A 513 4.94 42.07 3.41
N ARG A 514 5.84 42.77 2.71
CA ARG A 514 7.01 42.18 2.01
C ARG A 514 7.97 41.40 2.92
N VAL A 515 7.90 41.60 4.23
CA VAL A 515 8.80 40.96 5.20
C VAL A 515 8.36 39.53 5.51
N TRP A 516 7.06 39.25 5.45
CA TRP A 516 6.48 37.99 5.96
C TRP A 516 5.53 37.28 4.99
N LEU A 517 4.96 38.00 4.02
CA LEU A 517 4.09 37.42 3.01
C LEU A 517 4.89 37.14 1.74
N ASP A 518 5.09 35.86 1.44
CA ASP A 518 5.54 35.40 0.14
C ASP A 518 4.32 34.93 -0.67
N ALA A 519 4.31 35.22 -1.98
CA ALA A 519 3.29 34.77 -2.91
C ALA A 519 3.90 33.69 -3.82
N PRO A 520 3.88 32.41 -3.40
CA PRO A 520 4.46 31.33 -4.18
C PRO A 520 3.67 31.09 -5.48
N ASP A 521 4.34 30.54 -6.49
CA ASP A 521 3.71 30.15 -7.77
C ASP A 521 2.63 29.06 -7.59
N GLN A 522 2.74 28.28 -6.51
CA GLN A 522 1.80 27.23 -6.14
C GLN A 522 1.39 27.38 -4.68
N LYS A 523 0.15 27.00 -4.36
CA LYS A 523 -0.34 27.00 -2.99
C LYS A 523 0.53 26.10 -2.12
N PRO A 524 0.96 26.56 -0.93
CA PRO A 524 1.75 25.74 -0.03
C PRO A 524 0.90 24.59 0.54
N PRO A 525 1.44 23.36 0.66
CA PRO A 525 0.74 22.25 1.29
C PRO A 525 0.73 22.40 2.82
N LEU A 526 -0.26 21.77 3.46
CA LEU A 526 -0.25 21.60 4.92
C LEU A 526 0.83 20.58 5.33
N PRO A 527 1.44 20.74 6.52
CA PRO A 527 2.32 19.72 7.08
C PRO A 527 1.61 18.36 7.18
N GLY A 528 2.27 17.28 6.75
CA GLY A 528 1.73 15.92 6.75
C GLY A 528 0.83 15.58 5.57
N THR A 529 0.53 16.53 4.67
CA THR A 529 -0.24 16.27 3.44
C THR A 529 0.64 16.08 2.21
N GLU A 530 1.96 16.28 2.32
CA GLU A 530 2.92 16.00 1.23
C GLU A 530 2.87 14.55 0.77
N TYR A 531 2.49 13.64 1.65
CA TYR A 531 2.34 12.22 1.34
C TYR A 531 1.12 11.93 0.43
N ARG A 532 0.19 12.87 0.25
CA ARG A 532 -0.93 12.74 -0.71
C ARG A 532 -0.48 12.92 -2.16
N ASP A 533 0.69 13.51 -2.38
CA ASP A 533 1.20 13.79 -3.71
C ASP A 533 1.68 12.49 -4.38
N GLU A 534 1.16 12.21 -5.57
CA GLU A 534 1.47 10.99 -6.34
C GLU A 534 2.97 10.85 -6.69
N ARG A 535 3.73 11.95 -6.60
CA ARG A 535 5.18 11.98 -6.77
C ARG A 535 5.93 11.39 -5.57
N PHE A 536 5.33 11.37 -4.38
CA PHE A 536 5.87 10.71 -3.19
C PHE A 536 5.35 9.28 -3.12
N ARG A 537 6.16 8.32 -3.54
CA ARG A 537 5.81 6.89 -3.48
C ARG A 537 6.62 6.20 -2.41
N HIS A 538 5.95 5.43 -1.56
CA HIS A 538 6.58 4.73 -0.45
C HIS A 538 6.96 3.29 -0.83
N ARG A 539 6.24 2.69 -1.79
CA ARG A 539 6.49 1.33 -2.29
C ARG A 539 6.32 1.23 -3.81
N ALA A 540 6.94 0.24 -4.40
CA ALA A 540 6.69 -0.10 -5.80
C ALA A 540 5.32 -0.78 -5.95
N GLY A 541 4.30 -0.02 -6.35
CA GLY A 541 2.97 -0.54 -6.72
C GLY A 541 1.79 -0.06 -5.87
N GLU A 542 2.02 0.59 -4.73
CA GLU A 542 0.93 1.06 -3.86
C GLU A 542 0.39 2.43 -4.26
N ALA A 543 -0.93 2.53 -4.44
CA ALA A 543 -1.69 3.78 -4.46
C ALA A 543 -2.23 4.17 -3.07
N GLU A 544 -2.03 3.34 -2.04
CA GLU A 544 -2.51 3.58 -0.68
C GLU A 544 -1.39 3.35 0.33
N HIS A 545 -1.00 4.43 1.01
CA HIS A 545 0.10 4.49 1.95
C HIS A 545 -0.22 3.85 3.32
N ALA A 546 0.80 3.27 3.93
CA ALA A 546 0.90 3.09 5.39
C ALA A 546 1.47 4.33 6.12
N ALA A 547 1.86 5.38 5.38
CA ALA A 547 2.09 6.71 5.93
C ALA A 547 0.74 7.42 6.05
N PHE A 548 0.29 7.62 7.29
CA PHE A 548 -0.96 8.32 7.57
C PHE A 548 -0.95 9.72 6.95
N HIS A 549 -1.92 10.01 6.08
CA HIS A 549 -2.16 11.37 5.62
C HIS A 549 -3.03 12.08 6.63
N ALA A 550 -2.55 13.22 7.14
CA ALA A 550 -3.39 14.07 7.97
C ALA A 550 -4.61 14.52 7.15
N SER A 551 -5.81 14.46 7.73
CA SER A 551 -7.04 14.93 7.08
C SER A 551 -7.13 16.45 7.17
N SER A 552 -7.76 17.07 6.17
CA SER A 552 -7.98 18.51 6.13
C SER A 552 -9.46 18.85 5.91
N VAL A 553 -9.81 20.10 6.21
CA VAL A 553 -11.11 20.71 5.90
C VAL A 553 -10.88 22.00 5.11
N PRO A 554 -11.70 22.29 4.08
CA PRO A 554 -11.59 23.54 3.33
C PRO A 554 -11.79 24.77 4.21
N CYS A 555 -11.07 25.84 3.90
CA CYS A 555 -11.28 27.13 4.55
C CYS A 555 -12.63 27.72 4.13
N PRO A 556 -13.52 28.10 5.07
CA PRO A 556 -14.83 28.67 4.75
C PRO A 556 -14.77 30.08 4.14
N HIS A 557 -13.56 30.64 3.97
CA HIS A 557 -13.33 32.01 3.54
C HIS A 557 -12.49 32.13 2.28
N GLU A 558 -12.09 31.02 1.66
CA GLU A 558 -11.25 31.01 0.46
C GLU A 558 -11.77 31.95 -0.62
N GLY A 559 -13.05 31.82 -1.01
CA GLY A 559 -13.63 32.59 -2.12
C GLY A 559 -13.73 34.11 -1.91
N LYS A 560 -13.47 34.61 -0.69
CA LYS A 560 -13.55 36.04 -0.35
C LYS A 560 -12.24 36.61 0.23
N CYS A 561 -11.19 35.80 0.35
CA CYS A 561 -9.93 36.20 0.95
C CYS A 561 -8.90 36.48 -0.15
N VAL A 562 -8.36 37.71 -0.20
CA VAL A 562 -7.35 38.09 -1.21
C VAL A 562 -6.01 37.36 -1.04
N LEU A 563 -5.78 36.74 0.14
CA LEU A 563 -4.59 35.95 0.43
C LEU A 563 -4.72 34.48 0.00
N ALA A 564 -5.83 34.07 -0.63
CA ALA A 564 -6.10 32.67 -0.96
C ALA A 564 -5.03 32.04 -1.88
N SER A 565 -4.37 32.80 -2.75
CA SER A 565 -3.29 32.29 -3.61
C SER A 565 -2.01 31.94 -2.85
N ALA A 566 -1.74 32.61 -1.72
CA ALA A 566 -0.59 32.36 -0.85
C ALA A 566 -0.93 31.47 0.36
N CYS A 567 -2.17 30.97 0.44
CA CYS A 567 -2.69 30.18 1.54
C CYS A 567 -2.87 28.72 1.09
N PRO A 568 -2.73 27.72 1.98
CA PRO A 568 -3.13 26.36 1.67
C PRO A 568 -4.61 26.23 1.26
N SER A 569 -5.47 27.19 1.63
CA SER A 569 -6.94 27.17 1.46
C SER A 569 -7.66 26.05 2.23
N GLU A 570 -6.94 25.33 3.08
CA GLU A 570 -7.46 24.29 3.96
C GLU A 570 -6.73 24.36 5.30
N VAL A 571 -7.29 23.71 6.31
CA VAL A 571 -6.63 23.49 7.61
C VAL A 571 -6.78 22.03 8.01
N LEU A 572 -5.90 21.55 8.89
CA LEU A 572 -6.01 20.18 9.40
C LEU A 572 -7.36 19.99 10.11
N ARG A 573 -8.01 18.84 9.90
CA ARG A 573 -9.29 18.51 10.55
C ARG A 573 -9.13 18.52 12.06
N SER A 574 -8.05 17.94 12.58
CA SER A 574 -7.72 17.92 14.01
C SER A 574 -7.46 19.33 14.56
N TYR A 575 -6.97 20.27 13.74
CA TYR A 575 -6.86 21.69 14.12
C TYR A 575 -8.24 22.32 14.32
N ALA A 576 -9.11 22.17 13.32
CA ALA A 576 -10.47 22.68 13.36
C ALA A 576 -11.27 22.11 14.53
N GLU A 577 -11.03 20.84 14.87
CA GLU A 577 -11.64 20.18 16.02
C GLU A 577 -11.13 20.74 17.36
N LEU A 578 -9.82 20.98 17.47
CA LEU A 578 -9.19 21.42 18.71
C LEU A 578 -9.47 22.91 19.01
N TYR A 579 -9.49 23.76 17.99
CA TYR A 579 -9.54 25.22 18.15
C TYR A 579 -10.71 25.92 17.47
N GLY A 580 -11.48 25.22 16.65
CA GLY A 580 -12.44 25.85 15.75
C GLY A 580 -11.76 26.59 14.59
N LEU A 581 -12.54 27.40 13.87
CA LEU A 581 -12.07 28.17 12.71
C LEU A 581 -12.24 29.69 12.89
N ASP A 582 -12.60 30.16 14.09
CA ASP A 582 -13.02 31.55 14.33
C ASP A 582 -11.90 32.58 14.15
N GLU A 583 -10.63 32.16 14.29
CA GLU A 583 -9.46 33.01 14.05
C GLU A 583 -9.14 33.17 12.55
N LEU A 584 -9.71 32.32 11.68
CA LEU A 584 -9.56 32.48 10.24
C LEU A 584 -10.50 33.62 9.82
N ARG A 585 -9.93 34.75 9.41
CA ARG A 585 -10.70 35.90 8.90
C ARG A 585 -10.30 36.21 7.46
N PRO A 586 -11.25 36.47 6.55
CA PRO A 586 -10.91 36.88 5.20
C PRO A 586 -10.23 38.25 5.23
N VAL A 587 -9.15 38.39 4.49
CA VAL A 587 -8.52 39.70 4.24
C VAL A 587 -9.11 40.26 2.96
N SER A 588 -9.53 41.52 2.97
CA SER A 588 -9.99 42.21 1.76
C SER A 588 -8.84 42.94 1.05
N LEU A 589 -9.03 43.32 -0.21
CA LEU A 589 -8.06 44.13 -0.93
C LEU A 589 -7.83 45.48 -0.22
N ARG A 590 -8.90 46.04 0.35
CA ARG A 590 -8.84 47.28 1.13
C ARG A 590 -7.94 47.11 2.36
N ASP A 591 -8.07 46.00 3.08
CA ASP A 591 -7.21 45.73 4.25
C ASP A 591 -5.73 45.65 3.86
N LEU A 592 -5.41 44.98 2.74
CA LEU A 592 -4.03 44.90 2.25
C LEU A 592 -3.48 46.28 1.88
N VAL A 593 -4.26 47.11 1.18
CA VAL A 593 -3.84 48.46 0.78
C VAL A 593 -3.65 49.36 2.00
N GLU A 594 -4.51 49.25 3.02
CA GLU A 594 -4.37 50.01 4.27
C GLU A 594 -3.16 49.56 5.12
N ALA A 595 -2.65 48.35 4.90
CA ALA A 595 -1.50 47.78 5.61
C ALA A 595 -0.16 47.85 4.84
N SER A 596 -0.19 48.26 3.56
CA SER A 596 0.98 48.47 2.70
C SER A 596 1.57 49.86 2.90
#